data_AF-A0A2D5R805-F1
#
_entry.id   AF-A0A2D5R805-F1
#
_cell.length_a   1.000
_cell.length_b   1.000
_cell.length_c   1.000
_cell.angle_alpha   90.00
_cell.angle_beta   90.00
_cell.angle_gamma   90.00
#
_symmetry.space_group_name_H-M   'P 1'
#
loop_
_entity.id
_entity.type
_entity.pdbx_description
1 polymer ?
#
loop_
_entity_poly.entity_id
_entity_poly.type
_entity_poly.pdbx_seq_one_letter_code
_entity_poly.pdbx_strand_id
1 'polypeptide(L)'
;MADNENTYLDLNPKQQEFIQWLFDDGNQSPDEVHFKRGELKRIANDNGMAWAPAWIVKDTTRVSKRGVYHVPELADFIETLDNEEVESATSEVVAAA
;
A
#
# COMPACT_ATOMS: atom_id res chain seq x y z
N MET A 1 -12.16 12.19 16.98
CA MET A 1 -12.09 12.63 15.57
C MET A 1 -10.63 12.47 15.21
N ALA A 2 -10.29 11.36 14.57
CA ALA A 2 -8.97 11.13 14.02
C ALA A 2 -9.17 11.24 12.51
N ASP A 3 -8.91 12.44 12.01
CA ASP A 3 -8.20 12.70 10.76
C ASP A 3 -7.92 11.40 9.98
N ASN A 4 -8.71 11.19 8.93
CA ASN A 4 -8.47 10.18 7.90
C ASN A 4 -7.26 10.65 7.06
N GLU A 5 -6.10 10.75 7.69
CA GLU A 5 -4.86 11.20 7.08
C GLU A 5 -4.36 10.08 6.17
N ASN A 6 -4.38 10.35 4.86
CA ASN A 6 -3.99 9.39 3.84
C ASN A 6 -2.47 9.20 3.85
N THR A 7 -1.99 8.26 4.66
CA THR A 7 -0.57 8.09 4.96
C THR A 7 0.26 7.63 3.76
N TYR A 8 -0.39 7.07 2.73
CA TYR A 8 0.24 6.75 1.45
C TYR A 8 0.81 7.98 0.74
N LEU A 9 0.11 9.13 0.78
CA LEU A 9 0.56 10.34 0.07
C LEU A 9 1.78 10.99 0.73
N ASP A 10 2.00 10.73 2.02
CA ASP A 10 3.15 11.23 2.78
C ASP A 10 4.41 10.37 2.61
N LEU A 11 4.28 9.20 1.99
CA LEU A 11 5.40 8.33 1.68
C LEU A 11 6.31 8.95 0.61
N ASN A 12 7.61 8.70 0.71
CA ASN A 12 8.53 9.05 -0.37
C ASN A 12 8.32 8.13 -1.59
N PRO A 13 8.77 8.54 -2.80
CA PRO A 13 8.49 7.79 -4.02
C PRO A 13 8.92 6.32 -4.00
N LYS A 14 10.04 5.99 -3.32
CA LYS A 14 10.49 4.60 -3.20
C LYS A 14 9.66 3.77 -2.23
N GLN A 15 9.04 4.41 -1.24
CA GLN A 15 8.13 3.75 -0.32
C GLN A 15 6.80 3.48 -1.02
N GLN A 16 6.28 4.46 -1.77
CA GLN A 16 5.08 4.29 -2.60
C GLN A 16 5.26 3.17 -3.63
N GLU A 17 6.40 3.13 -4.32
CA GLU A 17 6.76 2.06 -5.25
C GLU A 17 6.70 0.67 -4.59
N PHE A 18 7.13 0.55 -3.33
CA PHE A 18 7.02 -0.71 -2.60
C PHE A 18 5.57 -1.08 -2.25
N ILE A 19 4.71 -0.10 -1.96
CA ILE A 19 3.27 -0.34 -1.77
C ILE A 19 2.62 -0.83 -3.06
N GLN A 20 2.99 -0.23 -4.19
CA GLN A 20 2.53 -0.69 -5.51
C GLN A 20 2.94 -2.15 -5.77
N TRP A 21 4.16 -2.55 -5.42
CA TRP A 21 4.58 -3.94 -5.55
C TRP A 21 3.79 -4.90 -4.65
N LEU A 22 3.34 -4.46 -3.47
CA LEU A 22 2.44 -5.27 -2.63
C LEU A 22 1.11 -5.48 -3.34
N PHE A 23 0.55 -4.42 -3.92
CA PHE A 23 -0.70 -4.50 -4.68
C PHE A 23 -0.58 -5.41 -5.91
N ASP A 24 0.48 -5.24 -6.71
CA ASP A 24 0.75 -6.02 -7.93
C ASP A 24 0.99 -7.51 -7.64
N ASP A 25 1.46 -7.86 -6.44
CA ASP A 25 1.64 -9.23 -5.97
C ASP A 25 0.31 -9.90 -5.54
N GLY A 26 -0.80 -9.16 -5.60
CA GLY A 26 -2.17 -9.64 -5.36
C GLY A 26 -2.78 -9.20 -4.03
N ASN A 27 -2.10 -8.35 -3.25
CA ASN A 27 -2.61 -7.84 -1.97
C ASN A 27 -3.55 -6.66 -2.21
N GLN A 28 -4.77 -6.97 -2.66
CA GLN A 28 -5.77 -5.97 -3.08
C GLN A 28 -6.88 -5.77 -2.05
N SER A 29 -6.81 -6.42 -0.89
CA SER A 29 -7.80 -6.25 0.18
C SER A 29 -7.35 -5.19 1.18
N PRO A 30 -8.15 -4.14 1.43
CA PRO A 30 -7.83 -3.11 2.42
C PRO A 30 -7.85 -3.66 3.86
N ASP A 31 -8.53 -4.79 4.10
CA ASP A 31 -8.55 -5.46 5.40
C ASP A 31 -7.27 -6.29 5.67
N GLU A 32 -6.50 -6.61 4.64
CA GLU A 32 -5.33 -7.51 4.71
C GLU A 32 -3.99 -6.75 4.65
N VAL A 33 -3.79 -5.80 5.56
CA VAL A 33 -2.58 -4.96 5.66
C VAL A 33 -1.48 -5.53 6.58
N HIS A 34 -1.45 -6.84 6.78
CA HIS A 34 -0.54 -7.50 7.72
C HIS A 34 0.34 -8.54 7.02
N PHE A 35 1.64 -8.23 6.90
CA PHE A 35 2.56 -9.03 6.09
C PHE A 35 3.61 -9.73 6.93
N LYS A 36 3.93 -10.98 6.57
CA LYS A 36 5.06 -11.69 7.19
C LYS A 36 6.39 -11.16 6.66
N ARG A 37 7.44 -11.21 7.49
CA ARG A 37 8.80 -10.85 7.07
C ARG A 37 9.25 -11.57 5.78
N GLY A 38 8.90 -12.85 5.65
CA GLY A 38 9.28 -13.66 4.49
C GLY A 38 8.62 -13.20 3.19
N GLU A 39 7.39 -12.71 3.28
CA GLU A 39 6.59 -12.23 2.16
C GLU A 39 7.09 -10.86 1.69
N LEU A 40 7.26 -9.91 2.60
CA LEU A 40 7.89 -8.62 2.29
C LEU A 40 9.28 -8.81 1.66
N LYS A 41 10.04 -9.79 2.14
CA LYS A 41 11.34 -10.13 1.55
C LYS A 41 11.20 -10.73 0.15
N ARG A 42 10.23 -11.61 -0.08
CA ARG A 42 9.99 -12.19 -1.41
C ARG A 42 9.68 -11.10 -2.42
N ILE A 43 8.68 -10.26 -2.13
CA ILE A 43 8.24 -9.16 -2.99
C ILE A 43 9.38 -8.18 -3.29
N ALA A 44 10.18 -7.84 -2.28
CA ALA A 44 11.39 -7.04 -2.50
C ALA A 44 12.34 -7.69 -3.51
N ASN A 45 12.67 -8.98 -3.33
CA ASN A 45 13.62 -9.67 -4.20
C ASN A 45 13.09 -9.84 -5.62
N ASP A 46 11.79 -10.13 -5.77
CA ASP A 46 11.14 -10.30 -7.07
C ASP A 46 11.21 -8.99 -7.90
N ASN A 47 11.26 -7.84 -7.22
CA ASN A 47 11.40 -6.50 -7.81
C ASN A 47 12.85 -5.94 -7.76
N GLY A 48 13.85 -6.79 -7.53
CA GLY A 48 15.27 -6.41 -7.60
C GLY A 48 15.84 -5.73 -6.34
N MET A 49 15.12 -5.76 -5.22
CA MET A 49 15.55 -5.23 -3.93
C MET A 49 15.91 -6.35 -2.93
N ALA A 50 17.13 -6.34 -2.40
CA ALA A 50 17.62 -7.43 -1.54
C ALA A 50 16.82 -7.61 -0.22
N TRP A 51 16.22 -6.54 0.28
CA TRP A 51 15.47 -6.51 1.53
C TRP A 51 14.30 -5.56 1.46
N ALA A 52 13.22 -5.90 2.16
CA ALA A 52 12.10 -5.00 2.35
C ALA A 52 12.53 -3.66 3.01
N PRO A 53 11.81 -2.56 2.74
CA PRO A 53 12.17 -1.24 3.21
C PRO A 53 12.29 -1.14 4.75
N ALA A 54 13.32 -0.43 5.20
CA ALA A 54 13.64 -0.31 6.63
C ALA A 54 12.51 0.34 7.45
N TRP A 55 11.73 1.25 6.87
CA TRP A 55 10.61 1.92 7.55
C TRP A 55 9.50 0.94 7.96
N ILE A 56 9.38 -0.21 7.29
CA ILE A 56 8.49 -1.30 7.70
C ILE A 56 9.22 -2.21 8.68
N VAL A 57 10.37 -2.76 8.27
CA VAL A 57 10.98 -3.89 9.00
C VAL A 57 11.76 -3.50 10.26
N LYS A 58 12.22 -2.25 10.38
CA LYS A 58 12.94 -1.74 11.56
C LYS A 58 12.04 -0.95 12.51
N ASP A 59 10.85 -0.55 12.07
CA ASP A 59 9.90 0.14 12.92
C ASP A 59 9.17 -0.88 13.81
N THR A 60 9.50 -0.87 15.10
CA THR A 60 8.91 -1.77 16.07
C THR A 60 7.44 -1.47 16.37
N THR A 61 6.98 -0.25 16.09
CA THR A 61 5.58 0.14 16.33
C THR A 61 4.62 -0.54 15.35
N ARG A 62 5.12 -0.97 14.19
CA ARG A 62 4.39 -1.71 13.16
C ARG A 62 4.33 -3.22 13.41
N VAL A 63 4.98 -3.73 14.45
CA VAL A 63 5.05 -5.18 14.69
C VAL A 63 3.83 -5.64 15.48
N SER A 64 2.79 -6.14 14.79
CA SER A 64 1.59 -6.68 15.44
C SER A 64 1.88 -8.00 16.18
N LYS A 65 2.70 -8.87 15.58
CA LYS A 65 3.13 -10.15 16.14
C LYS A 65 4.56 -10.45 15.70
N ARG A 66 5.23 -11.41 16.35
CA ARG A 66 6.61 -11.79 16.00
C ARG A 66 6.75 -12.08 14.49
N GLY A 67 7.41 -11.19 13.76
CA GLY A 67 7.67 -11.32 12.32
C GLY A 67 6.49 -10.97 11.40
N VAL A 68 5.45 -10.32 11.93
CA VAL A 68 4.31 -9.77 11.17
C VAL A 68 4.31 -8.25 11.32
N TYR A 69 4.24 -7.55 10.20
CA TYR A 69 4.32 -6.10 10.11
C TYR A 69 3.02 -5.53 9.57
N HIS A 70 2.57 -4.41 10.13
CA HIS A 70 1.41 -3.65 9.73
C HIS A 70 1.80 -2.57 8.72
N VAL A 71 1.14 -2.56 7.56
CA VAL A 71 1.37 -1.62 6.45
C VAL A 71 0.02 -1.00 6.02
N PRO A 72 -0.54 -0.08 6.83
CA PRO A 72 -1.84 0.53 6.56
C PRO A 72 -1.86 1.35 5.26
N GLU A 73 -0.71 1.80 4.79
CA GLU A 73 -0.55 2.60 3.57
C GLU A 73 -1.02 1.85 2.30
N LEU A 74 -1.10 0.51 2.37
CA LEU A 74 -1.69 -0.28 1.29
C LEU A 74 -3.22 -0.13 1.23
N ALA A 75 -3.89 -0.07 2.38
CA ALA A 75 -5.34 0.18 2.41
C ALA A 75 -5.64 1.56 1.84
N ASP A 76 -4.90 2.57 2.30
CA ASP A 76 -4.94 3.94 1.76
C ASP A 76 -4.76 3.98 0.24
N PHE A 77 -3.77 3.24 -0.30
CA PHE A 77 -3.55 3.13 -1.74
C PHE A 77 -4.75 2.51 -2.46
N ILE A 78 -5.31 1.42 -1.94
CA ILE A 78 -6.48 0.76 -2.53
C ILE A 78 -7.70 1.69 -2.51
N GLU A 79 -7.93 2.41 -1.41
CA GLU A 79 -9.01 3.38 -1.28
C GLU A 79 -8.84 4.56 -2.26
N THR A 80 -7.60 5.04 -2.48
CA THR A 80 -7.35 6.07 -3.50
C THR A 80 -7.67 5.59 -4.91
N LEU A 81 -7.33 4.34 -5.26
CA LEU A 81 -7.65 3.77 -6.57
C LEU A 81 -9.16 3.64 -6.80
N ASP A 82 -9.89 3.13 -5.80
CA ASP A 82 -11.36 3.00 -5.88
C ASP A 82 -12.02 4.38 -6.06
N ASN A 83 -11.51 5.40 -5.35
CA ASN A 83 -12.03 6.76 -5.43
C ASN A 83 -11.63 7.49 -6.74
N GLU A 84 -10.49 7.17 -7.36
CA GLU A 84 -10.10 7.73 -8.67
C GLU A 84 -10.86 7.08 -9.85
N GLU A 85 -11.24 5.80 -9.75
CA GLU A 85 -12.00 5.10 -10.81
C GLU A 85 -13.41 5.70 -11.00
N VAL A 86 -14.05 6.19 -9.92
CA VAL A 86 -15.36 6.87 -9.99
C VAL A 86 -15.31 8.30 -10.55
N GLU A 87 -14.21 9.03 -10.38
CA GLU A 87 -14.06 10.38 -10.99
C GLU A 87 -13.70 10.33 -12.48
N SER A 88 -12.98 9.29 -12.92
CA SER A 88 -12.69 9.09 -14.34
C SER A 88 -13.93 8.65 -15.13
N ALA A 89 -14.76 7.76 -14.57
CA ALA A 89 -15.96 7.26 -15.24
C ALA A 89 -17.10 8.30 -15.37
N THR A 90 -17.12 9.35 -14.54
CA THR A 90 -18.18 10.38 -14.56
C THR A 90 -17.92 11.51 -15.55
N SER A 91 -16.69 11.68 -16.04
CA SER A 91 -16.36 12.73 -17.02
C SER A 91 -16.73 12.36 -18.47
N GLU A 92 -16.91 11.08 -18.80
CA GLU A 92 -17.24 10.64 -20.18
C GLU A 92 -18.74 10.73 -20.50
N VAL A 93 -19.63 10.69 -19.49
CA VAL A 93 -21.09 10.73 -19.69
C VAL A 93 -21.66 12.14 -19.93
N VAL A 94 -20.94 13.20 -19.57
CA VAL A 94 -21.39 14.59 -19.76
C VAL A 94 -21.04 15.21 -21.12
N ALA A 95 -20.21 14.55 -21.94
CA ALA A 95 -19.81 15.05 -23.26
C ALA A 95 -20.74 14.59 -24.41
N ALA A 96 -21.78 13.81 -24.13
CA ALA A 96 -22.67 13.22 -25.14
C ALA A 96 -24.12 13.74 -25.09
N ALA A 97 -24.41 14.84 -24.39
CA ALA A 97 -25.76 15.43 -24.27
C ALA A 97 -25.86 16.83 -24.91
#